data_AF-A0A7W6CA21-F1
#
_entry.id   AF-A0A7W6CA21-F1
#
_cell.length_a   1.000
_cell.length_b   1.000
_cell.length_c   1.000
_cell.angle_alpha   90.00
_cell.angle_beta   90.00
_cell.angle_gamma   90.00
#
_symmetry.space_group_name_H-M   'P 1'
#
loop_
_entity.id
_entity.type
_entity.pdbx_description
1 polymer ?
#
loop_
_entity_poly.entity_id
_entity_poly.type
_entity_poly.pdbx_seq_one_letter_code
_entity_poly.pdbx_strand_id
1 'polypeptide(L)'
;MTGIYFDDARLKSFSASSKGGKSSIKIEIETSDHFELAHMLRQLDAIDAEQKEARKPRKSPVATKTSSPQLALPAPLKQIEFHGGDHEQ
;
A
#
# COMPACT_ATOMS: atom_id res chain seq x y z
N MET A 1 -8.25 1.85 -13.45
CA MET A 1 -6.84 1.49 -13.71
C MET A 1 -6.25 2.61 -14.53
N THR A 2 -5.26 3.30 -14.01
CA THR A 2 -4.52 4.34 -14.75
C THR A 2 -3.37 3.68 -15.52
N GLY A 3 -3.24 4.03 -16.80
CA GLY A 3 -2.28 3.42 -17.71
C GLY A 3 -1.79 4.44 -18.74
N ILE A 4 -0.67 4.13 -19.38
CA ILE A 4 -0.11 4.91 -20.47
C ILE A 4 -0.50 4.19 -21.76
N TYR A 5 -1.12 4.91 -22.70
CA TYR A 5 -1.59 4.39 -23.97
C TYR A 5 -1.00 5.22 -25.10
N PHE A 6 -0.42 4.53 -26.07
CA PHE A 6 0.14 5.12 -27.28
C PHE A 6 -0.11 4.17 -28.45
N ASP A 7 -0.48 4.71 -29.61
CA ASP A 7 -0.80 3.93 -30.80
C ASP A 7 0.38 3.93 -31.79
N ASP A 8 0.95 5.11 -32.07
CA ASP A 8 1.99 5.28 -33.09
C ASP A 8 3.34 5.68 -32.46
N ALA A 9 3.82 4.81 -31.57
CA ALA A 9 5.09 4.98 -30.88
C ALA A 9 5.91 3.68 -30.83
N ARG A 10 7.24 3.82 -30.90
CA ARG A 10 8.19 2.71 -30.93
C ARG A 10 8.96 2.61 -29.63
N LEU A 11 9.07 1.40 -29.09
CA LEU A 11 9.96 1.10 -27.97
C LEU A 11 11.41 1.08 -28.45
N LYS A 12 12.24 1.98 -27.91
CA LYS A 12 13.65 2.15 -28.30
C LYS A 12 14.60 1.42 -27.37
N SER A 13 14.42 1.57 -26.07
CA SER A 13 15.21 0.88 -25.06
C SER A 13 14.38 0.62 -23.81
N PHE A 14 14.69 -0.45 -23.08
CA PHE A 14 14.09 -0.71 -21.78
C PHE A 14 15.12 -1.31 -20.84
N SER A 15 15.01 -0.98 -19.56
CA SER A 15 15.81 -1.61 -18.51
C SER A 15 14.99 -1.73 -17.23
N ALA A 16 15.34 -2.73 -16.43
CA ALA A 16 14.75 -2.95 -15.12
C ALA A 16 15.85 -3.04 -14.07
N SER A 17 15.60 -2.48 -12.90
CA SER A 17 16.49 -2.55 -11.75
C SER A 17 15.68 -2.77 -10.47
N SER A 18 16.13 -3.72 -9.66
CA SER A 18 15.50 -4.10 -8.40
C SER A 18 16.45 -3.79 -7.25
N LYS A 19 16.04 -2.93 -6.30
CA LYS A 19 16.85 -2.58 -5.13
C LYS A 19 15.96 -2.39 -3.91
N GLY A 20 16.30 -3.06 -2.80
CA GLY A 20 15.62 -2.89 -1.51
C GLY A 20 14.12 -3.18 -1.56
N GLY A 21 13.73 -4.28 -2.22
CA GLY A 21 12.32 -4.70 -2.32
C GLY A 21 11.46 -3.86 -3.27
N LYS A 22 12.07 -2.93 -4.02
CA LYS A 22 11.39 -2.12 -5.05
C LYS A 22 11.97 -2.44 -6.41
N SER A 23 11.10 -2.57 -7.41
CA SER A 23 11.47 -2.72 -8.81
C SER A 23 11.21 -1.40 -9.53
N SER A 24 12.16 -0.99 -10.35
CA SER A 24 12.08 0.20 -11.20
C SER A 24 12.28 -0.22 -12.65
N ILE A 25 11.50 0.37 -13.54
CA ILE A 25 11.56 0.13 -14.98
C ILE A 25 11.78 1.48 -15.65
N LYS A 26 12.79 1.57 -16.52
CA LYS A 26 12.99 2.71 -17.41
C LYS A 26 12.64 2.28 -18.83
N ILE A 27 11.81 3.07 -19.50
CA ILE A 27 11.33 2.83 -20.85
C ILE A 27 11.66 4.09 -21.67
N GLU A 28 12.32 3.91 -22.80
CA GLU A 28 12.53 4.96 -23.79
C GLU A 28 11.63 4.68 -24.98
N ILE A 29 10.70 5.59 -25.23
CA ILE A 29 9.71 5.50 -26.32
C ILE A 29 10.00 6.65 -27.29
N GLU A 30 10.03 6.33 -28.57
CA GLU A 30 10.21 7.28 -29.65
C GLU A 30 8.89 7.43 -30.41
N THR A 31 8.46 8.66 -30.65
CA THR A 31 7.32 8.99 -31.51
C THR A 31 7.71 10.13 -32.44
N SER A 32 7.17 10.09 -33.66
CA SER A 32 7.38 11.14 -34.67
C SER A 32 6.28 12.21 -34.64
N ASP A 33 5.14 11.93 -34.00
CA ASP A 33 4.02 12.84 -33.89
C ASP A 33 4.08 13.65 -32.57
N HIS A 34 4.03 14.98 -32.70
CA HIS A 34 4.01 15.89 -31.57
C HIS A 34 2.70 15.85 -30.80
N PHE A 35 1.57 15.55 -31.45
CA PHE A 35 0.28 15.43 -30.77
C PHE A 35 0.27 14.19 -29.88
N GLU A 36 0.79 13.07 -30.36
CA GLU A 36 0.94 11.85 -29.60
C GLU A 36 1.88 12.04 -28.40
N LEU A 37 3.03 12.70 -28.59
CA LEU A 37 3.91 13.07 -27.48
C LEU A 37 3.16 13.88 -26.41
N ALA A 38 2.42 14.91 -26.82
CA ALA A 38 1.65 15.75 -25.89
C ALA A 38 0.51 14.97 -25.19
N HIS A 39 -0.07 13.97 -25.84
CA HIS A 39 -1.05 13.08 -25.25
C HIS A 39 -0.42 12.17 -24.19
N MET A 40 0.71 11.53 -24.49
CA MET A 40 1.46 10.69 -23.53
C MET A 40 1.89 11.48 -22.29
N LEU A 41 2.40 12.70 -22.47
CA LEU A 41 2.81 13.56 -21.34
C LEU A 41 1.62 13.90 -20.43
N ARG A 42 0.45 14.20 -21.00
CA ARG A 42 -0.76 14.46 -20.22
C ARG A 42 -1.22 13.24 -19.42
N GLN A 43 -1.10 12.04 -19.98
CA GLN A 43 -1.40 10.81 -19.24
C GLN A 43 -0.44 10.61 -18.07
N LEU A 44 0.86 10.86 -18.25
CA LEU A 44 1.86 10.79 -17.19
C LEU A 44 1.57 11.77 -16.05
N ASP A 45 1.22 13.01 -16.37
CA ASP A 45 0.85 14.03 -15.39
C ASP A 45 -0.39 13.60 -14.57
N ALA A 46 -1.40 13.04 -15.24
CA ALA A 46 -2.60 12.54 -14.58
C ALA A 46 -2.29 11.39 -13.60
N ILE A 47 -1.42 10.45 -14.01
CA ILE A 47 -0.99 9.33 -13.16
C ILE A 47 -0.21 9.85 -11.94
N ASP A 48 0.74 10.77 -12.13
CA ASP A 48 1.52 11.34 -11.03
C ASP A 48 0.62 12.10 -10.05
N ALA A 49 -0.35 12.87 -10.56
CA ALA A 49 -1.35 13.54 -9.73
C ALA A 49 -2.18 12.56 -8.90
N GLU A 50 -2.69 11.48 -9.52
CA GLU A 50 -3.45 10.44 -8.82
C GLU A 50 -2.60 9.73 -7.75
N GLN A 51 -1.36 9.39 -8.06
CA GLN A 51 -0.44 8.74 -7.11
C GLN A 51 -0.08 9.67 -5.93
N LYS A 52 0.12 10.95 -6.20
CA LYS A 52 0.35 11.97 -5.16
C LYS A 52 -0.88 12.12 -4.27
N GLU A 53 -2.08 12.14 -4.85
CA GLU A 53 -3.32 12.21 -4.08
C GLU A 53 -3.54 10.96 -3.23
N ALA A 54 -3.31 9.76 -3.78
CA ALA A 54 -3.39 8.51 -3.04
C ALA A 54 -2.37 8.42 -1.89
N ARG A 55 -1.21 9.06 -2.04
CA ARG A 55 -0.19 9.15 -0.97
C ARG A 55 -0.49 10.21 0.08
N LYS A 56 -1.44 11.13 -0.14
CA LYS A 56 -1.81 12.09 0.91
C LYS A 56 -2.38 11.29 2.08
N PRO A 57 -1.81 11.42 3.30
CA PRO A 57 -2.38 10.76 4.46
C PRO A 57 -3.80 11.28 4.62
N ARG A 58 -4.79 10.39 4.54
CA ARG A 58 -6.15 10.72 4.95
C ARG A 58 -6.03 11.17 6.39
N LYS A 59 -6.22 12.47 6.65
CA LYS A 59 -6.36 12.97 8.01
C LYS A 59 -7.55 12.22 8.58
N SER A 60 -7.28 11.20 9.39
CA SER A 60 -8.31 10.50 10.13
C SER A 60 -9.13 11.58 10.84
N PRO A 61 -10.46 11.61 10.69
CA PRO A 61 -11.27 12.52 11.49
C PRO A 61 -10.88 12.22 12.93
N VAL A 62 -10.41 13.26 13.64
CA VAL A 62 -10.03 13.18 15.05
C VAL A 62 -11.20 12.49 15.73
N ALA A 63 -10.99 11.24 16.15
CA ALA A 63 -12.00 10.46 16.83
C ALA A 63 -12.32 11.23 18.11
N THR A 64 -13.47 11.90 18.11
CA THR A 64 -14.09 12.41 19.32
C THR A 64 -14.19 11.20 20.25
N LYS A 65 -13.42 11.21 21.34
CA LYS A 65 -13.35 10.14 22.31
C LYS A 65 -14.71 9.97 22.98
N THR A 66 -15.61 9.21 22.38
CA THR A 66 -16.73 8.59 23.11
C THR A 66 -16.23 7.26 23.62
N SER A 67 -16.03 7.19 24.94
CA SER A 67 -15.67 6.00 25.69
C SER A 67 -16.74 4.93 25.50
N SER A 68 -16.54 4.01 24.56
CA SER A 68 -17.27 2.75 24.57
C SER A 68 -16.73 1.90 25.73
N PRO A 69 -17.58 1.34 26.60
CA PRO A 69 -17.12 0.51 27.70
C PRO A 69 -16.44 -0.73 27.10
N GLN A 70 -15.19 -0.97 27.50
CA GLN A 70 -14.49 -2.19 27.16
C GLN A 70 -15.35 -3.36 27.67
N LEU A 71 -15.81 -4.21 26.76
CA LEU A 71 -16.33 -5.53 27.10
C LEU A 71 -15.13 -6.36 27.58
N ALA A 72 -14.81 -6.23 28.87
CA ALA A 72 -13.80 -7.04 29.51
C ALA A 72 -14.30 -8.48 29.56
N LEU A 73 -13.47 -9.42 29.11
CA LEU A 73 -13.69 -10.83 29.37
C LEU A 73 -13.63 -11.06 30.89
N PRO A 74 -14.50 -11.92 31.46
CA PRO A 74 -14.43 -12.26 32.87
C PRO A 74 -13.06 -12.85 33.20
N ALA A 75 -12.52 -12.49 34.37
CA ALA A 75 -11.21 -12.94 34.80
C ALA A 75 -11.14 -14.49 34.85
N PRO A 76 -10.05 -15.10 34.37
CA PRO A 76 -9.88 -16.55 34.42
C PRO A 76 -9.90 -17.03 35.87
N LEU A 77 -10.52 -18.19 36.10
CA LEU A 77 -10.59 -18.81 37.42
C LEU A 77 -9.18 -19.07 37.95
N LYS A 78 -8.92 -18.68 39.20
CA LYS A 78 -7.66 -18.99 39.88
C LYS A 78 -7.52 -20.50 39.96
N GLN A 79 -6.48 -21.03 39.32
CA GLN A 79 -6.09 -22.42 39.45
C GLN A 79 -5.66 -22.66 40.90
N ILE A 80 -6.33 -23.60 41.57
CA ILE A 80 -5.87 -24.10 42.86
C ILE A 80 -4.66 -24.99 42.64
N GLU A 81 -3.61 -24.78 43.43
CA GLU A 81 -2.44 -25.66 43.44
C GLU A 81 -2.85 -26.99 44.07
N PHE A 82 -2.62 -28.08 43.35
CA PHE A 82 -2.85 -29.44 43.85
C PHE A 82 -1.72 -29.78 44.82
N HIS A 83 -2.00 -29.75 46.12
CA HIS A 83 -1.15 -30.39 47.12
C HIS A 83 -1.58 -31.85 47.23
N GLY A 84 -0.85 -32.72 46.52
CA GLY A 84 -0.97 -34.16 46.66
C GLY A 84 -0.72 -34.52 48.12
N GLY A 85 -1.74 -35.05 48.78
CA GLY A 85 -1.60 -35.61 50.11
C GLY A 85 -0.78 -36.89 50.01
N ASP A 86 0.40 -36.87 50.62
CA ASP A 86 1.18 -38.06 50.92
C ASP A 86 0.33 -38.98 51.80
N HIS A 87 -0.27 -40.00 51.20
CA HIS A 87 -0.78 -41.15 51.92
C HIS A 87 0.39 -42.12 52.15
N GLU A 88 1.17 -41.84 53.20
CA GLU A 88 1.98 -42.86 53.88
C GLU A 88 1.07 -43.67 54.80
N GLN A 89 0.91 -44.97 54.51
CA GLN A 89 1.01 -46.09 55.45
C GLN A 89 0.93 -47.43 54.71
#